data_AF-A0AB74E0Q8-F1
#
_entry.id   AF-A0AB74E0Q8-F1
#
_cell.length_a   1.000
_cell.length_b   1.000
_cell.length_c   1.000
_cell.angle_alpha   90.00
_cell.angle_beta   90.00
_cell.angle_gamma   90.00
#
_symmetry.space_group_name_H-M   'P 1'
#
loop_
_entity.id
_entity.type
_entity.pdbx_description
1 polymer ?
#
loop_
_entity_poly.entity_id
_entity_poly.type
_entity_poly.pdbx_seq_one_letter_code
_entity_poly.pdbx_strand_id
1 'polypeptide(L)'
;NVKKQLKDKSKVSVTTTLFSKKKNYTEKSNSENVIKMAEEIKKDKEIPNGIELSIKFSDNKINTVKPNFNGESTSEYGVFDQE
;
A
#
# COMPACT_ATOMS: atom_id res chain seq x y z
N ASN A 1 10.52 17.78 37.05
CA ASN A 1 10.56 16.95 35.83
C ASN A 1 9.27 17.12 35.04
N VAL A 2 9.26 18.06 34.09
CA VAL A 2 8.11 18.25 33.18
C VAL A 2 8.31 17.33 31.99
N LYS A 3 7.43 16.33 31.81
CA LYS A 3 7.45 15.47 30.61
C LYS A 3 7.20 16.35 29.38
N LYS A 4 8.21 16.49 28.53
CA LYS A 4 8.10 17.16 27.22
C LYS A 4 7.15 16.31 26.37
N GLN A 5 5.92 16.77 26.15
CA GLN A 5 5.03 16.11 25.19
C GLN A 5 5.63 16.28 23.79
N LEU A 6 5.93 15.16 23.14
CA LEU A 6 6.32 15.16 21.73
C LEU A 6 5.07 15.54 20.92
N LYS A 7 5.09 16.71 20.29
CA LYS A 7 4.08 17.10 19.31
C LYS A 7 4.39 16.35 18.01
N ASP A 8 4.03 15.08 17.96
CA ASP A 8 4.20 14.28 16.77
C ASP A 8 3.24 14.78 15.68
N LYS A 9 3.82 15.11 14.52
CA LYS A 9 3.10 15.56 13.32
C LYS A 9 3.09 14.49 12.24
N SER A 10 3.67 13.31 12.52
CA SER A 10 3.71 12.20 11.58
C SER A 10 2.29 11.69 11.29
N LYS A 11 2.09 11.25 10.06
CA LYS A 11 0.86 10.57 9.63
C LYS A 11 1.05 9.07 9.84
N VAL A 12 -0.04 8.36 10.10
CA VAL A 12 -0.03 6.90 10.09
C VAL A 12 0.09 6.45 8.64
N SER A 13 1.11 5.65 8.34
CA SER A 13 1.31 5.03 7.03
C SER A 13 0.67 3.64 7.01
N VAL A 14 -0.13 3.40 5.99
CA VAL A 14 -0.83 2.14 5.73
C VAL A 14 -0.35 1.61 4.39
N THR A 15 0.09 0.35 4.39
CA THR A 15 0.55 -0.31 3.16
C THR A 15 -0.20 -1.62 2.99
N THR A 16 -0.86 -1.81 1.85
CA THR A 16 -1.54 -3.08 1.55
C THR A 16 -0.52 -4.17 1.19
N THR A 17 -0.89 -5.44 1.32
CA THR A 17 -0.09 -6.58 0.86
C THR A 17 -0.97 -7.53 0.06
N LEU A 18 -1.08 -7.26 -1.26
CA LEU A 18 -2.02 -7.96 -2.14
C LEU A 18 -1.30 -8.94 -3.08
N PHE A 19 -1.87 -10.13 -3.25
CA PHE A 19 -1.37 -11.16 -4.16
C PHE A 19 -2.30 -11.32 -5.36
N SER A 20 -1.74 -11.32 -6.57
CA SER A 20 -2.51 -11.58 -7.77
C SER A 20 -3.09 -12.99 -7.77
N LYS A 21 -4.27 -13.18 -8.35
CA LYS A 21 -4.76 -14.52 -8.76
C LYS A 21 -4.30 -14.90 -10.17
N LYS A 22 -3.72 -13.97 -10.94
CA LYS A 22 -3.28 -14.21 -12.32
C LYS A 22 -1.94 -14.96 -12.33
N LYS A 23 -1.84 -16.02 -13.13
CA LYS A 23 -0.59 -16.79 -13.31
C LYS A 23 0.50 -16.01 -14.03
N ASN A 24 0.13 -15.08 -14.92
CA ASN A 24 1.05 -14.29 -15.76
C ASN A 24 1.08 -12.82 -15.29
N TYR A 25 1.21 -12.59 -13.99
CA TYR A 25 1.30 -11.24 -13.44
C TYR A 25 2.52 -10.52 -14.00
N THR A 26 2.31 -9.30 -14.48
CA THR A 26 3.36 -8.30 -14.65
C THR A 26 2.87 -6.97 -14.10
N GLU A 27 3.77 -6.16 -13.58
CA GLU A 27 3.44 -4.81 -13.07
C GLU A 27 2.66 -3.99 -14.11
N LYS A 28 3.15 -4.00 -15.36
CA LYS A 28 2.52 -3.32 -16.49
C LYS A 28 1.09 -3.79 -16.76
N SER A 29 0.81 -5.08 -16.59
CA SER A 29 -0.54 -5.63 -16.80
C SER A 29 -1.52 -5.30 -15.67
N ASN A 30 -1.02 -4.83 -14.53
CA ASN A 30 -1.81 -4.59 -13.33
C ASN A 30 -2.01 -3.10 -13.01
N SER A 31 -1.19 -2.21 -13.57
CA SER A 31 -1.22 -0.77 -13.31
C SER A 31 -2.63 -0.17 -13.46
N GLU A 32 -3.35 -0.48 -14.54
CA GLU A 32 -4.72 0.02 -14.75
C GLU A 32 -5.71 -0.43 -13.66
N ASN A 33 -5.57 -1.66 -13.15
CA ASN A 33 -6.44 -2.15 -12.08
C ASN A 33 -6.12 -1.46 -10.75
N VAL A 34 -4.84 -1.23 -10.47
CA VAL A 34 -4.42 -0.54 -9.25
C VAL A 34 -4.84 0.92 -9.27
N ILE A 35 -4.77 1.60 -10.43
CA ILE A 35 -5.26 2.97 -10.59
C ILE A 35 -6.77 3.03 -10.31
N LYS A 36 -7.57 2.13 -10.89
CA LYS A 36 -9.02 2.06 -10.64
C LYS A 36 -9.32 1.81 -9.16
N MET A 37 -8.60 0.88 -8.53
CA MET A 37 -8.73 0.60 -7.10
C MET A 37 -8.41 1.83 -6.26
N ALA A 38 -7.33 2.55 -6.58
CA ALA A 38 -6.96 3.79 -5.90
C ALA A 38 -8.05 4.88 -6.04
N GLU A 39 -8.65 5.02 -7.22
CA GLU A 39 -9.76 5.97 -7.45
C GLU A 39 -11.04 5.61 -6.68
N GLU A 40 -11.35 4.32 -6.56
CA GLU A 40 -12.48 3.85 -5.76
C GLU A 40 -12.25 4.08 -4.27
N ILE A 41 -11.05 3.75 -3.77
CA ILE A 41 -10.62 4.00 -2.39
C ILE A 41 -10.70 5.51 -2.06
N LYS A 42 -10.26 6.38 -2.98
CA LYS A 42 -10.36 7.85 -2.79
C LYS A 42 -11.79 8.36 -2.65
N LYS A 43 -12.78 7.66 -3.21
CA LYS A 43 -14.20 8.05 -3.14
C LYS A 43 -14.86 7.56 -1.84
N ASP A 44 -14.24 6.61 -1.16
CA ASP A 44 -14.78 6.04 0.07
C ASP A 44 -14.62 7.03 1.24
N LYS A 45 -15.74 7.38 1.84
CA LYS A 45 -15.81 8.34 2.96
C LYS A 45 -15.48 7.71 4.31
N GLU A 46 -15.41 6.38 4.38
CA GLU A 46 -15.08 5.65 5.60
C GLU A 46 -13.56 5.57 5.84
N ILE A 47 -12.75 5.87 4.82
CA ILE A 47 -11.30 5.88 4.95
C ILE A 47 -10.86 7.07 5.81
N PRO A 48 -10.07 6.85 6.88
CA PRO A 48 -9.66 7.92 7.77
C PRO A 48 -8.87 9.02 7.04
N ASN A 49 -9.27 10.27 7.25
CA ASN A 49 -8.48 11.42 6.81
C ASN A 49 -7.15 11.48 7.58
N GLY A 50 -6.07 11.84 6.88
CA GLY A 50 -4.75 12.03 7.51
C GLY A 50 -3.87 10.78 7.59
N ILE A 51 -4.20 9.73 6.84
CA ILE A 51 -3.31 8.58 6.60
C ILE A 51 -2.56 8.76 5.28
N GLU A 52 -1.37 8.16 5.21
CA GLU A 52 -0.69 7.86 3.95
C GLU A 52 -1.04 6.43 3.57
N LEU A 53 -1.56 6.20 2.36
CA LEU A 53 -1.92 4.86 1.89
C LEU A 53 -1.13 4.50 0.64
N SER A 54 -0.42 3.38 0.71
CA SER A 54 0.25 2.75 -0.43
C SER A 54 -0.39 1.40 -0.73
N ILE A 55 -0.68 1.15 -2.01
CA ILE A 55 -1.09 -0.16 -2.48
C ILE A 55 0.16 -0.91 -2.92
N LYS A 56 0.50 -2.02 -2.25
CA LYS A 56 1.50 -2.95 -2.78
C LYS A 56 0.85 -4.23 -3.28
N PHE A 57 1.36 -4.66 -4.43
CA PHE A 57 0.82 -5.79 -5.18
C PHE A 57 1.97 -6.68 -5.68
N SER A 58 1.81 -7.98 -5.55
CA SER A 58 2.74 -8.99 -6.07
C SER A 58 2.05 -10.00 -6.97
N ASP A 59 2.84 -10.91 -7.54
CA ASP A 59 2.30 -12.14 -8.13
C ASP A 59 1.65 -13.05 -7.08
N ASN A 60 1.29 -14.27 -7.47
CA ASN A 60 0.61 -15.22 -6.59
C ASN A 60 1.57 -16.04 -5.70
N LYS A 61 2.81 -15.60 -5.52
CA LYS A 61 3.85 -16.37 -4.82
C LYS A 61 4.42 -15.57 -3.65
N ILE A 62 4.88 -16.31 -2.65
CA ILE A 62 5.71 -15.80 -1.56
C ILE A 62 6.70 -16.89 -1.16
N ASN A 63 7.90 -16.49 -0.70
CA ASN A 63 8.86 -17.43 -0.17
C ASN A 63 8.28 -18.12 1.09
N THR A 64 8.18 -19.44 1.06
CA THR A 64 7.58 -20.24 2.15
C THR A 64 8.49 -20.43 3.35
N VAL A 65 9.81 -20.23 3.18
CA VAL A 65 10.82 -20.36 4.25
C VAL A 65 11.01 -19.03 4.98
N LYS A 66 11.01 -17.92 4.24
CA LYS A 66 11.09 -16.56 4.78
C LYS A 66 10.08 -15.67 4.06
N PRO A 67 8.82 -15.61 4.53
CA PRO A 67 7.75 -14.88 3.86
C PRO A 67 7.93 -13.37 4.08
N ASN A 68 8.84 -12.77 3.31
CA ASN A 68 9.03 -11.32 3.27
C ASN A 68 8.32 -10.77 2.03
N PHE A 69 7.27 -9.99 2.25
CA PHE A 69 6.54 -9.35 1.17
C PHE A 69 7.39 -8.28 0.48
N ASN A 70 8.26 -7.57 1.18
CA ASN A 70 9.13 -6.53 0.60
C ASN A 70 10.32 -7.11 -0.21
N GLY A 71 10.26 -8.37 -0.65
CA GLY A 71 11.27 -8.99 -1.52
C GLY A 71 11.17 -8.52 -2.98
N GLU A 72 11.99 -9.11 -3.87
CA GLU A 72 12.28 -8.63 -5.24
C GLU A 72 11.11 -8.62 -6.26
N SER A 73 9.84 -8.70 -5.85
CA SER A 73 8.71 -8.80 -6.81
C SER A 73 7.42 -8.11 -6.36
N THR A 74 7.53 -7.03 -5.59
CA THR A 74 6.40 -6.15 -5.27
C THR A 74 6.44 -4.84 -6.03
N SER A 75 5.29 -4.44 -6.55
CA SER A 75 5.07 -3.11 -7.10
C SER A 75 4.32 -2.27 -6.07
N GLU A 76 4.73 -1.01 -5.88
CA GLU A 76 4.16 -0.07 -4.91
C GLU A 76 3.56 1.14 -5.61
N TYR A 77 2.35 1.52 -5.21
CA TYR A 77 1.60 2.64 -5.78
C TYR A 77 1.05 3.53 -4.66
N GLY A 78 1.44 4.80 -4.62
CA GLY A 78 0.87 5.77 -3.68
C GLY A 78 -0.58 6.13 -4.02
N VAL A 79 -1.47 6.15 -3.02
CA VAL A 79 -2.90 6.49 -3.19
C VAL A 79 -3.18 7.88 -2.63
N PHE A 80 -2.89 8.10 -1.35
CA PHE A 80 -3.02 9.42 -0.73
C PHE A 80 -1.63 10.00 -0.55
N ASP A 81 -1.25 10.86 -1.50
CA ASP A 81 -0.06 11.67 -1.39
C ASP A 81 -0.52 13.12 -1.27
N GLN A 82 -0.26 13.73 -0.12
CA GLN A 82 -0.40 15.16 0.07
C GLN A 82 0.96 15.64 0.56
N GLU A 83 1.75 16.18 -0.38
CA GLU A 83 2.83 17.12 -0.09
C GLU A 83 2.35 18.22 0.87
#